data_AF-A0A2J0QBP6-F1
#
_entry.id   AF-A0A2J0QBP6-F1
#
_cell.length_a   1.000
_cell.length_b   1.000
_cell.length_c   1.000
_cell.angle_alpha   90.00
_cell.angle_beta   90.00
_cell.angle_gamma   90.00
#
_symmetry.space_group_name_H-M   'P 1'
#
loop_
_entity.id
_entity.type
_entity.pdbx_description
1 polymer ?
#
loop_
_entity_poly.entity_id
_entity_poly.type
_entity_poly.pdbx_seq_one_letter_code
_entity_poly.pdbx_strand_id
1 'polypeptide(L)'
;MKFETFENTVGEYEKEVERIQLELEKYLNKDDAQKTTREIYDMVLDIDENLNELLSDPKVLENYYYDGYIFESKNKSVEIHNAPNGLVILKSLDGGILDKLREDKVVATKALFEWIKKYADRSKFLLTRWREDKTLRMFNPKEIKEIAKEAERSKVTSLSNEEQEFFKFYEEQLKGKNAENGEDGEDGIK
;
A
#
# COMPACT_ATOMS: atom_id res chain seq x y z
N MET A 1 1.08 -18.97 -20.15
CA MET A 1 0.77 -17.54 -19.97
C MET A 1 1.49 -16.80 -21.07
N LYS A 2 0.77 -16.17 -22.00
CA LYS A 2 1.40 -15.33 -23.03
C LYS A 2 1.73 -14.01 -22.34
N PHE A 3 3.02 -13.70 -22.23
CA PHE A 3 3.44 -12.33 -21.93
C PHE A 3 2.85 -11.46 -23.03
N GLU A 4 1.89 -10.59 -22.69
CA GLU A 4 1.53 -9.49 -23.56
C GLU A 4 2.82 -8.73 -23.86
N THR A 5 3.06 -8.50 -25.15
CA THR A 5 4.28 -7.86 -25.64
C THR A 5 4.46 -6.51 -24.94
N PHE A 6 5.66 -6.25 -24.43
CA PHE A 6 6.06 -5.04 -23.70
C PHE A 6 5.56 -3.73 -24.35
N GLU A 7 5.49 -3.68 -25.69
CA GLU A 7 4.96 -2.56 -26.47
C GLU A 7 3.46 -2.29 -26.23
N ASN A 8 2.63 -3.33 -26.02
CA ASN A 8 1.22 -3.16 -25.68
C ASN A 8 1.05 -2.62 -24.26
N THR A 9 1.91 -3.03 -23.33
CA THR A 9 1.88 -2.57 -21.94
C THR A 9 2.26 -1.08 -21.85
N VAL A 10 3.31 -0.64 -22.56
CA VAL A 10 3.71 0.78 -22.58
C VAL A 10 2.60 1.68 -23.12
N GLY A 11 1.96 1.29 -24.23
CA GLY A 11 0.85 2.07 -24.79
C GLY A 11 -0.38 2.16 -23.86
N GLU A 12 -0.61 1.15 -23.01
CA GLU A 12 -1.67 1.22 -22.00
C GLU A 12 -1.32 2.15 -20.84
N TYR A 13 -0.05 2.22 -20.41
CA TYR A 13 0.37 3.17 -19.37
C TYR A 13 0.23 4.60 -19.85
N GLU A 14 0.74 4.91 -21.05
CA GLU A 14 0.63 6.25 -21.63
C GLU A 14 -0.82 6.72 -21.70
N LYS A 15 -1.72 5.84 -22.16
CA LYS A 15 -3.15 6.12 -22.23
C LYS A 15 -3.77 6.41 -20.86
N GLU A 16 -3.44 5.63 -19.84
CA GLU A 16 -4.00 5.84 -18.49
C GLU A 16 -3.41 7.08 -17.82
N VAL A 17 -2.13 7.39 -18.06
CA VAL A 17 -1.46 8.62 -17.60
C VAL A 17 -2.12 9.85 -18.22
N GLU A 18 -2.34 9.85 -19.53
CA GLU A 18 -3.07 10.93 -20.22
C GLU A 18 -4.49 11.09 -19.67
N ARG A 19 -5.21 9.98 -19.46
CA ARG A 19 -6.55 10.01 -18.85
C ARG A 19 -6.52 10.64 -17.46
N ILE A 20 -5.60 10.23 -16.59
CA ILE A 20 -5.48 10.77 -15.23
C ILE A 20 -5.17 12.26 -15.26
N GLN A 21 -4.26 12.71 -16.15
CA GLN A 21 -3.97 14.13 -16.30
C GLN A 21 -5.22 14.92 -16.67
N LEU A 22 -5.97 14.46 -17.68
CA LEU A 22 -7.21 15.12 -18.13
C LEU A 22 -8.28 15.16 -17.02
N GLU A 23 -8.37 14.12 -16.20
CA GLU A 23 -9.28 14.11 -15.04
C GLU A 23 -8.81 15.08 -13.95
N LEU A 24 -7.51 15.15 -13.68
CA LEU A 24 -6.93 16.09 -12.71
C LEU A 24 -7.08 17.55 -13.15
N GLU A 25 -6.98 17.84 -14.46
CA GLU A 25 -7.19 19.19 -15.03
C GLU A 25 -8.62 19.73 -14.81
N LYS A 26 -9.60 18.87 -14.48
CA LYS A 26 -10.94 19.31 -14.07
C LYS A 26 -10.94 19.99 -12.70
N TYR A 27 -9.92 19.75 -11.88
CA TYR A 27 -9.85 20.16 -10.48
C TYR A 27 -8.61 21.02 -10.18
N LEU A 28 -7.49 20.75 -10.84
CA LEU A 28 -6.22 21.43 -10.70
C LEU A 28 -5.96 22.33 -11.92
N ASN A 29 -5.05 23.30 -11.78
CA ASN A 29 -4.52 23.96 -12.98
C ASN A 29 -3.62 22.98 -13.76
N LYS A 30 -3.30 23.32 -15.00
CA LYS A 30 -2.54 22.44 -15.91
C LYS A 30 -1.19 22.01 -15.33
N ASP A 31 -0.45 22.94 -14.71
CA ASP A 31 0.89 22.67 -14.20
C ASP A 31 0.83 21.72 -12.99
N ASP A 32 -0.12 21.96 -12.09
CA ASP A 32 -0.35 21.10 -10.93
C ASP A 32 -0.86 19.71 -11.36
N ALA A 33 -1.78 19.64 -12.32
CA ALA A 33 -2.26 18.36 -12.87
C ALA A 33 -1.12 17.56 -13.51
N GLN A 34 -0.27 18.21 -14.31
CA GLN A 34 0.89 17.58 -14.92
C GLN A 34 1.89 17.08 -13.88
N LYS A 35 2.18 17.92 -12.87
CA LYS A 35 3.07 17.55 -11.76
C LYS A 35 2.53 16.37 -10.96
N THR A 36 1.27 16.43 -10.54
CA THR A 36 0.61 15.35 -9.79
C THR A 36 0.56 14.06 -10.60
N THR A 37 0.25 14.14 -11.89
CA THR A 37 0.25 12.96 -12.77
C THR A 37 1.63 12.32 -12.86
N ARG A 38 2.69 13.14 -12.99
CA ARG A 38 4.07 12.64 -13.00
C ARG A 38 4.43 11.94 -11.70
N GLU A 39 4.08 12.52 -10.56
CA GLU A 39 4.33 11.89 -9.25
C GLU A 39 3.55 10.57 -9.10
N ILE A 40 2.31 10.49 -9.58
CA ILE A 40 1.54 9.23 -9.64
C ILE A 40 2.26 8.19 -10.48
N TYR A 41 2.71 8.59 -11.68
CA TYR A 41 3.40 7.71 -12.61
C TYR A 41 4.72 7.18 -12.02
N ASP A 42 5.53 8.05 -11.42
CA ASP A 42 6.80 7.66 -10.79
C ASP A 42 6.57 6.65 -9.64
N MET A 43 5.57 6.88 -8.77
CA MET A 43 5.23 5.91 -7.71
C MET A 43 4.73 4.56 -8.24
N VAL A 44 4.03 4.59 -9.36
CA VAL A 44 3.53 3.38 -10.02
C VAL A 44 4.69 2.59 -10.65
N LEU A 45 5.67 3.27 -11.25
CA LEU A 45 6.87 2.62 -11.76
C LEU A 45 7.67 1.95 -10.63
N ASP A 46 7.83 2.60 -9.47
CA ASP A 46 8.51 2.00 -8.32
C ASP A 46 7.82 0.68 -7.87
N ILE A 47 6.48 0.63 -7.94
CA ILE A 47 5.71 -0.58 -7.64
C ILE A 47 6.04 -1.68 -8.65
N ASP A 48 6.00 -1.36 -9.94
CA ASP A 48 6.29 -2.33 -11.00
C ASP A 48 7.72 -2.84 -10.95
N GLU A 49 8.70 -1.98 -10.65
CA GLU A 49 10.08 -2.39 -10.46
C GLU A 49 10.21 -3.43 -9.34
N ASN A 50 9.61 -3.16 -8.17
CA ASN A 50 9.63 -4.10 -7.04
C ASN A 50 8.95 -5.45 -7.39
N LEU A 51 7.82 -5.39 -8.10
CA LEU A 51 7.07 -6.58 -8.50
C LEU A 51 7.79 -7.37 -9.60
N ASN A 52 8.38 -6.68 -10.57
CA ASN A 52 9.16 -7.32 -11.63
C ASN A 52 10.41 -7.98 -11.06
N GLU A 53 11.06 -7.37 -10.08
CA GLU A 53 12.18 -8.00 -9.40
C GLU A 53 11.74 -9.29 -8.68
N LEU A 54 10.63 -9.25 -7.94
CA LEU A 54 10.03 -10.45 -7.34
C LEU A 54 9.76 -11.54 -8.39
N LEU A 55 9.08 -11.18 -9.48
CA LEU A 55 8.67 -12.11 -10.53
C LEU A 55 9.84 -12.62 -11.38
N SER A 56 10.98 -11.93 -11.36
CA SER A 56 12.20 -12.39 -12.03
C SER A 56 12.84 -13.60 -11.36
N ASP A 57 12.54 -13.86 -10.08
CA ASP A 57 13.02 -15.04 -9.37
C ASP A 57 12.14 -16.26 -9.72
N PRO A 58 12.70 -17.30 -10.37
CA PRO A 58 11.95 -18.50 -10.74
C PRO A 58 11.26 -19.17 -9.55
N LYS A 59 11.84 -19.10 -8.35
CA LYS A 59 11.25 -19.71 -7.15
C LYS A 59 9.98 -18.99 -6.71
N VAL A 60 9.81 -17.69 -6.98
CA VAL A 60 8.53 -17.01 -6.76
C VAL A 60 7.49 -17.62 -7.68
N LEU A 61 7.81 -17.77 -8.96
CA LEU A 61 6.91 -18.35 -9.96
C LEU A 61 6.64 -19.85 -9.74
N GLU A 62 7.53 -20.57 -9.06
CA GLU A 62 7.29 -21.96 -8.63
C GLU A 62 6.27 -22.02 -7.49
N ASN A 63 6.31 -21.08 -6.54
CA ASN A 63 5.52 -21.13 -5.31
C ASN A 63 4.22 -20.31 -5.36
N TYR A 64 4.11 -19.34 -6.27
CA TYR A 64 2.98 -18.42 -6.34
C TYR A 64 2.45 -18.26 -7.78
N TYR A 65 1.13 -18.08 -7.89
CA TYR A 65 0.50 -17.48 -9.07
C TYR A 65 0.37 -15.97 -8.86
N TYR A 66 0.57 -15.20 -9.91
CA TYR A 66 0.35 -13.75 -9.92
C TYR A 66 -0.49 -13.38 -11.14
N ASP A 67 -1.58 -12.65 -10.92
CA ASP A 67 -2.53 -12.25 -11.96
C ASP A 67 -2.48 -10.75 -12.31
N GLY A 68 -1.50 -10.02 -11.76
CA GLY A 68 -1.42 -8.56 -11.88
C GLY A 68 -2.09 -7.82 -10.72
N TYR A 69 -2.82 -8.51 -9.84
CA TYR A 69 -3.50 -7.93 -8.68
C TYR A 69 -3.15 -8.62 -7.36
N ILE A 70 -3.07 -9.95 -7.36
CA ILE A 70 -2.79 -10.77 -6.17
C ILE A 70 -1.70 -11.78 -6.43
N PHE A 71 -0.89 -12.03 -5.40
CA PHE A 71 -0.13 -13.27 -5.28
C PHE A 71 -0.97 -14.31 -4.55
N GLU A 72 -1.12 -15.49 -5.15
CA GLU A 72 -1.79 -16.64 -4.56
C GLU A 72 -0.79 -17.79 -4.41
N SER A 73 -0.64 -18.34 -3.20
CA SER A 73 0.19 -19.52 -2.96
C SER A 73 -0.33 -20.73 -3.73
N LYS A 74 0.55 -21.42 -4.46
CA LYS A 74 0.21 -22.68 -5.15
C LYS A 74 0.02 -23.85 -4.18
N ASN A 75 0.59 -23.73 -2.99
CA ASN A 75 0.49 -24.71 -1.93
C ASN A 75 -0.74 -24.34 -1.07
N LYS A 76 -1.59 -25.34 -0.76
CA LYS A 76 -2.97 -25.24 -0.23
C LYS A 76 -3.24 -24.38 1.03
N SER A 77 -2.27 -23.62 1.53
CA SER A 77 -2.50 -22.50 2.45
C SER A 77 -3.01 -21.30 1.66
N VAL A 78 -4.25 -20.90 1.89
CA VAL A 78 -4.96 -19.76 1.28
C VAL A 78 -4.32 -18.43 1.69
N GLU A 79 -3.07 -18.21 1.30
CA GLU A 79 -2.38 -16.93 1.49
C GLU A 79 -2.50 -16.15 0.18
N ILE A 80 -3.43 -15.20 0.19
CA ILE A 80 -3.65 -14.25 -0.89
C ILE A 80 -3.05 -12.91 -0.45
N HIS A 81 -2.20 -12.33 -1.29
CA HIS A 81 -1.56 -11.05 -1.04
C HIS A 81 -1.93 -10.06 -2.14
N ASN A 82 -2.72 -9.04 -1.77
CA ASN A 82 -2.96 -7.90 -2.65
C ASN A 82 -1.65 -7.17 -2.94
N ALA A 83 -1.33 -7.07 -4.23
CA ALA A 83 -0.16 -6.42 -4.80
C ALA A 83 -0.48 -6.01 -6.25
N PRO A 84 -1.39 -5.04 -6.46
CA PRO A 84 -1.71 -4.56 -7.79
C PRO A 84 -0.46 -4.00 -8.46
N ASN A 85 -0.27 -4.35 -9.73
CA ASN A 85 0.71 -3.70 -10.57
C ASN A 85 0.28 -2.26 -10.88
N GLY A 86 1.20 -1.50 -11.44
CA GLY A 86 1.02 -0.12 -11.80
C GLY A 86 -0.21 0.15 -12.64
N LEU A 87 -0.40 -0.64 -13.69
CA LEU A 87 -1.51 -0.49 -14.62
C LEU A 87 -2.87 -0.66 -13.94
N VAL A 88 -2.99 -1.64 -13.04
CA VAL A 88 -4.22 -1.84 -12.27
C VAL A 88 -4.47 -0.67 -11.33
N ILE A 89 -3.42 -0.11 -10.71
CA ILE A 89 -3.52 1.10 -9.88
C ILE A 89 -4.01 2.27 -10.73
N LEU A 90 -3.38 2.54 -11.88
CA LEU A 90 -3.76 3.64 -12.77
C LEU A 90 -5.22 3.49 -13.25
N LYS A 91 -5.63 2.30 -13.70
CA LYS A 91 -7.02 2.01 -14.12
C LYS A 91 -8.02 2.19 -12.98
N SER A 92 -7.61 1.97 -11.73
CA SER A 92 -8.45 2.15 -10.55
C SER A 92 -8.64 3.61 -10.17
N LEU A 93 -7.77 4.51 -10.63
CA LEU A 93 -7.91 5.97 -10.45
C LEU A 93 -8.99 6.51 -11.40
N ASP A 94 -10.24 6.15 -11.13
CA ASP A 94 -11.39 6.58 -11.91
C ASP A 94 -11.96 7.93 -11.44
N GLY A 95 -12.98 8.40 -12.16
CA GLY A 95 -13.70 9.63 -11.82
C GLY A 95 -14.26 9.60 -10.39
N GLY A 96 -14.63 8.46 -9.82
CA GLY A 96 -15.16 8.39 -8.45
C GLY A 96 -14.10 8.58 -7.36
N ILE A 97 -12.88 8.06 -7.57
CA ILE A 97 -11.74 8.32 -6.68
C ILE A 97 -11.26 9.77 -6.84
N LEU A 98 -11.17 10.26 -8.08
CA LEU A 98 -10.71 11.60 -8.39
C LEU A 98 -11.77 12.69 -8.10
N ASP A 99 -13.06 12.37 -8.11
CA ASP A 99 -14.15 13.29 -7.77
C ASP A 99 -14.09 13.73 -6.30
N LYS A 100 -13.43 12.93 -5.44
CA LYS A 100 -13.13 13.35 -4.06
C LYS A 100 -12.20 14.57 -4.00
N LEU A 101 -11.52 14.91 -5.10
CA LEU A 101 -10.74 16.14 -5.25
C LEU A 101 -11.59 17.41 -5.34
N ARG A 102 -12.92 17.29 -5.48
CA ARG A 102 -13.84 18.44 -5.58
C ARG A 102 -14.00 19.23 -4.28
N GLU A 103 -13.86 18.59 -3.13
CA GLU A 103 -14.18 19.20 -1.83
C GLU A 103 -13.00 20.00 -1.25
N ASP A 104 -11.80 19.38 -1.20
CA ASP A 104 -10.55 20.02 -0.81
C ASP A 104 -9.40 19.42 -1.61
N LYS A 105 -8.84 20.22 -2.53
CA LYS A 105 -7.80 19.79 -3.48
C LYS A 105 -6.53 19.31 -2.77
N VAL A 106 -6.14 19.95 -1.66
CA VAL A 106 -4.91 19.63 -0.94
C VAL A 106 -5.09 18.33 -0.17
N VAL A 107 -6.19 18.21 0.57
CA VAL A 107 -6.50 17.00 1.34
C VAL A 107 -6.68 15.80 0.43
N ALA A 108 -7.40 15.96 -0.68
CA ALA A 108 -7.67 14.87 -1.59
C ALA A 108 -6.43 14.44 -2.40
N THR A 109 -5.57 15.38 -2.83
CA THR A 109 -4.28 15.03 -3.48
C THR A 109 -3.38 14.27 -2.51
N LYS A 110 -3.33 14.69 -1.24
CA LYS A 110 -2.61 13.97 -0.19
C LYS A 110 -3.19 12.58 0.04
N ALA A 111 -4.52 12.44 0.11
CA ALA A 111 -5.18 11.15 0.29
C ALA A 111 -4.93 10.20 -0.89
N LEU A 112 -4.89 10.73 -2.12
CA LEU A 112 -4.53 10.00 -3.33
C LEU A 112 -3.10 9.45 -3.25
N PHE A 113 -2.13 10.30 -2.90
CA PHE A 113 -0.75 9.86 -2.73
C PHE A 113 -0.59 8.86 -1.58
N GLU A 114 -1.29 9.05 -0.45
CA GLU A 114 -1.29 8.07 0.64
C GLU A 114 -1.91 6.73 0.20
N TRP A 115 -2.92 6.74 -0.67
CA TRP A 115 -3.51 5.53 -1.20
C TRP A 115 -2.54 4.77 -2.11
N ILE A 116 -1.87 5.45 -3.05
CA ILE A 116 -0.85 4.81 -3.91
C ILE A 116 0.34 4.34 -3.08
N LYS A 117 0.81 5.15 -2.13
CA LYS A 117 1.92 4.84 -1.25
C LYS A 117 1.71 3.54 -0.46
N LYS A 118 0.47 3.22 -0.06
CA LYS A 118 0.17 1.93 0.58
C LYS A 118 0.58 0.74 -0.31
N TYR A 119 0.38 0.84 -1.61
CA TYR A 119 0.78 -0.21 -2.56
C TYR A 119 2.29 -0.19 -2.83
N ALA A 120 2.92 0.99 -2.86
CA ALA A 120 4.39 1.12 -2.91
C ALA A 120 5.05 0.44 -1.70
N ASP A 121 4.63 0.79 -0.48
CA ASP A 121 5.13 0.19 0.76
C ASP A 121 4.87 -1.32 0.79
N ARG A 122 3.71 -1.76 0.26
CA ARG A 122 3.35 -3.17 0.15
C ARG A 122 4.26 -3.95 -0.80
N SER A 123 4.49 -3.45 -2.01
CA SER A 123 5.36 -4.08 -3.01
C SER A 123 6.78 -4.22 -2.48
N LYS A 124 7.31 -3.16 -1.85
CA LYS A 124 8.62 -3.15 -1.19
C LYS A 124 8.69 -4.16 -0.05
N PHE A 125 7.66 -4.22 0.80
CA PHE A 125 7.60 -5.20 1.88
C PHE A 125 7.66 -6.64 1.36
N LEU A 126 6.90 -6.95 0.30
CA LEU A 126 6.91 -8.28 -0.30
C LEU A 126 8.28 -8.64 -0.87
N LEU A 127 8.93 -7.69 -1.56
CA LEU A 127 10.29 -7.86 -2.08
C LEU A 127 11.29 -8.13 -0.95
N THR A 128 11.24 -7.34 0.13
CA THR A 128 12.09 -7.55 1.30
C THR A 128 11.85 -8.93 1.92
N ARG A 129 10.59 -9.32 2.14
CA ARG A 129 10.26 -10.64 2.70
C ARG A 129 10.75 -11.79 1.84
N TRP A 130 10.64 -11.65 0.53
CA TRP A 130 11.19 -12.65 -0.37
C TRP A 130 12.72 -12.72 -0.30
N ARG A 131 13.40 -11.57 -0.23
CA ARG A 131 14.86 -11.50 -0.12
C ARG A 131 15.35 -12.13 1.19
N GLU A 132 14.70 -11.84 2.31
CA GLU A 132 15.09 -12.27 3.65
C GLU A 132 14.64 -13.69 4.00
N ASP A 133 13.34 -13.95 3.86
CA ASP A 133 12.69 -15.14 4.43
C ASP A 133 12.27 -16.16 3.36
N LYS A 134 12.46 -15.84 2.07
CA LYS A 134 12.01 -16.66 0.92
C LYS A 134 10.52 -17.02 0.99
N THR A 135 9.72 -16.10 1.51
CA THR A 135 8.27 -16.20 1.59
C THR A 135 7.63 -14.84 1.36
N LEU A 136 6.42 -14.84 0.80
CA LEU A 136 5.57 -13.63 0.71
C LEU A 136 4.63 -13.50 1.91
N ARG A 137 4.65 -14.47 2.83
CA ARG A 137 3.78 -14.55 3.99
C ARG A 137 3.88 -13.28 4.82
N MET A 138 2.73 -12.66 5.05
CA MET A 138 2.60 -11.70 6.14
C MET A 138 2.38 -12.51 7.42
N PHE A 139 3.23 -12.29 8.42
CA PHE A 139 2.92 -12.76 9.77
C PHE A 139 1.50 -12.31 10.13
N ASN A 140 0.66 -13.25 10.59
CA ASN A 140 -0.66 -12.92 11.09
C ASN A 140 -0.51 -11.90 12.24
N PRO A 141 -1.41 -10.93 12.43
CA PRO A 141 -1.39 -10.04 13.59
C PRO A 141 -1.18 -10.75 14.95
N LYS A 142 -1.59 -12.02 15.09
CA LYS A 142 -1.25 -12.86 16.26
C LYS A 142 0.22 -13.24 16.33
N GLU A 143 0.83 -13.68 15.23
CA GLU A 143 2.26 -13.99 15.14
C GLU A 143 3.10 -12.71 15.34
N ILE A 144 2.66 -11.56 14.82
CA ILE A 144 3.30 -10.26 15.08
C ILE A 144 3.20 -9.90 16.57
N LYS A 145 2.04 -10.11 17.21
CA LYS A 145 1.87 -9.89 18.65
C LYS A 145 2.71 -10.85 19.50
N GLU A 146 2.89 -12.08 19.06
CA GLU A 146 3.77 -13.05 19.75
C GLU A 146 5.24 -12.69 19.56
N ILE A 147 5.68 -12.33 18.36
CA ILE A 147 7.04 -11.83 18.10
C ILE A 147 7.30 -10.54 18.89
N ALA A 148 6.34 -9.61 18.95
CA ALA A 148 6.43 -8.39 19.74
C ALA A 148 6.52 -8.69 21.24
N LYS A 149 5.71 -9.62 21.75
CA LYS A 149 5.79 -10.10 23.15
C LYS A 149 7.10 -10.82 23.45
N GLU A 150 7.61 -11.61 22.52
CA GLU A 150 8.89 -12.32 22.64
C GLU A 150 10.07 -11.31 22.63
N ALA A 151 9.99 -10.28 21.79
CA ALA A 151 10.95 -9.18 21.73
C ALA A 151 10.89 -8.29 22.99
N GLU A 152 9.70 -8.02 23.53
CA GLU A 152 9.52 -7.35 24.83
C GLU A 152 10.10 -8.18 25.98
N ARG A 153 9.88 -9.50 25.97
CA ARG A 153 10.48 -10.44 26.95
C ARG A 153 11.99 -10.54 26.83
N SER A 154 12.53 -10.37 25.62
CA SER A 154 13.96 -10.39 25.33
C SER A 154 14.65 -9.05 25.63
N LYS A 155 13.90 -7.95 25.76
CA LYS A 155 14.39 -6.63 26.22
C LYS A 155 14.35 -6.50 27.74
N VAL A 156 14.92 -7.47 28.48
CA VAL A 156 15.52 -7.20 29.81
C VAL A 156 16.95 -6.68 29.61
N THR A 157 17.06 -5.65 28.78
CA THR A 157 18.19 -4.72 28.76
C THR A 157 17.54 -3.34 28.62
N SER A 158 17.65 -2.55 29.68
CA SER A 158 17.06 -1.22 29.84
C SER A 158 17.10 -0.39 28.56
N LEU A 159 15.92 -0.02 28.04
CA LEU A 159 15.77 0.94 26.95
C LEU A 159 16.49 2.25 27.29
N SER A 160 17.13 2.88 26.30
CA SER A 160 17.72 4.21 26.50
C SER A 160 16.63 5.25 26.75
N ASN A 161 16.96 6.38 27.37
CA ASN A 161 15.98 7.43 27.67
C ASN A 161 15.30 7.97 26.40
N GLU A 162 16.02 8.02 25.27
CA GLU A 162 15.46 8.44 23.96
C GLU A 162 14.45 7.44 23.41
N GLU A 163 14.69 6.13 23.58
CA GLU A 163 13.72 5.10 23.18
C GLU A 163 12.48 5.12 24.08
N GLN A 164 12.65 5.38 25.39
CA GLN A 164 11.53 5.52 26.33
C GLN A 164 10.64 6.73 25.97
N GLU A 165 11.24 7.86 25.58
CA GLU A 165 10.49 9.04 25.14
C GLU A 165 9.75 8.79 23.82
N PHE A 166 10.36 8.05 22.88
CA PHE A 166 9.71 7.67 21.63
C PHE A 166 8.46 6.79 21.85
N PHE A 167 8.55 5.79 22.73
CA PHE A 167 7.40 4.93 23.05
C PHE A 167 6.33 5.67 23.84
N LYS A 168 6.71 6.58 24.75
CA LYS A 168 5.77 7.41 25.50
C LYS A 168 4.97 8.34 24.59
N PHE A 169 5.62 8.96 23.60
CA PHE A 169 4.96 9.76 22.56
C PHE A 169 3.95 8.94 21.75
N TYR A 170 4.29 7.69 21.38
CA TYR A 170 3.39 6.81 20.64
C TYR A 170 2.22 6.28 21.49
N GLU A 171 2.45 5.99 22.77
CA GLU A 171 1.40 5.59 23.71
C GLU A 171 0.39 6.72 23.97
N GLU A 172 0.85 7.96 24.08
CA GLU A 172 -0.04 9.13 24.24
C GLU A 172 -0.90 9.36 22.99
N GLN A 173 -0.36 9.16 21.79
CA GLN A 173 -1.11 9.19 20.52
C GLN A 173 -2.17 8.08 20.43
N LEU A 174 -1.91 6.91 21.01
CA LEU A 174 -2.87 5.79 21.04
C LEU A 174 -3.93 5.94 22.14
N LYS A 175 -3.60 6.54 23.28
CA LYS A 175 -4.56 6.83 24.35
C LYS A 175 -5.53 7.95 23.99
N GLY A 176 -5.11 8.94 23.21
CA GLY A 176 -6.00 9.99 22.70
C GLY A 176 -7.11 9.49 21.77
N LYS A 177 -6.88 8.38 21.04
CA LYS A 177 -7.88 7.79 20.12
C LYS A 177 -8.91 6.87 20.79
N ASN A 178 -8.67 6.45 22.03
CA ASN A 178 -9.62 5.62 22.77
C ASN A 178 -10.53 6.43 23.69
N ALA A 179 -10.31 7.74 23.84
CA ALA A 179 -11.14 8.61 24.68
C ALA A 179 -12.29 9.29 23.92
N GLU A 180 -12.31 9.29 22.57
CA GLU A 180 -13.37 9.94 21.77
C GLU A 180 -14.47 8.98 21.27
N ASN A 181 -14.45 7.69 21.64
CA ASN A 181 -15.49 6.71 21.27
C ASN A 181 -16.28 6.19 22.48
N GLY A 182 -16.43 7.00 23.53
CA GLY A 182 -17.04 6.57 24.79
C GLY A 182 -17.97 7.59 25.42
N GLU A 183 -18.73 8.37 24.65
CA GLU A 183 -19.88 9.11 25.19
C GLU A 183 -21.11 9.01 24.28
N ASP A 184 -22.24 8.80 24.96
CA ASP A 184 -23.64 9.03 24.60
C ASP A 184 -24.44 7.94 23.86
N GLY A 185 -25.34 7.32 24.65
CA GLY A 185 -26.45 6.54 24.12
C GLY A 185 -27.21 5.67 25.14
N GLU A 186 -27.44 6.14 26.37
CA GLU A 186 -28.64 5.71 27.10
C GLU A 186 -29.84 6.16 26.27
N ASP A 187 -30.67 5.23 25.79
CA ASP A 187 -32.12 5.43 25.81
C ASP A 187 -32.88 4.10 25.72
N GLY A 188 -33.78 3.92 26.67
CA GLY A 188 -34.38 2.64 27.02
C GLY A 188 -35.52 2.18 26.12
N ILE A 189 -35.83 0.88 26.22
CA ILE A 189 -37.10 0.31 25.79
C ILE A 189 -37.54 -0.78 26.78
N LYS A 190 -38.57 -0.41 27.56
CA LYS A 190 -39.68 -1.19 28.15
C LYS A 190 -39.44 -2.58 28.73
#